data_AF-A0A2N5XT26-F1
#
_entry.id   AF-A0A2N5XT26-F1
#
_cell.length_a   1.000
_cell.length_b   1.000
_cell.length_c   1.000
_cell.angle_alpha   90.00
_cell.angle_beta   90.00
_cell.angle_gamma   90.00
#
_symmetry.space_group_name_H-M   'P 1'
#
loop_
_entity.id
_entity.type
_entity.pdbx_description
1 polymer ?
#
loop_
_entity_poly.entity_id
_entity_poly.type
_entity_poly.pdbx_seq_one_letter_code
_entity_poly.pdbx_strand_id
1 'polypeptide(L)'
;MTIEKIIAKNGAWLDKRRTGDLRAARQHKEASLAIASQYRAFERIRSRLFKGSIIPSELNPTEACIIEALENAGLAGRTSNGAVRAMTADSRRFITGGWLEEISCLAALEAGADEALFGQQIKWKIDSYWGENEIDVIARFGDRLAFYSCKAYSASFRRSNDRNRKKLMEALHEADNLADHFGDDTTFVGLILSTDLYDEYAKKPKYESLFGKARALNVHLITLEHIKWDRLVSAMAVPSLIGDIETPPDM
;
A
#
# COMPACT_ATOMS: atom_id res chain seq x y z
N MET A 1 -8.62 -3.86 -23.43
CA MET A 1 -9.67 -3.29 -22.55
C MET A 1 -9.04 -2.22 -21.63
N THR A 2 -9.76 -1.28 -21.01
CA THR A 2 -9.21 -0.35 -19.97
C THR A 2 -9.80 -0.66 -18.60
N ILE A 3 -9.17 -0.21 -17.50
CA ILE A 3 -9.72 -0.36 -16.13
C ILE A 3 -11.15 0.19 -16.06
N GLU A 4 -11.36 1.40 -16.56
CA GLU A 4 -12.69 2.06 -16.60
C GLU A 4 -13.76 1.19 -17.29
N LYS A 5 -13.41 0.55 -18.42
CA LYS A 5 -14.34 -0.32 -19.15
C LYS A 5 -14.66 -1.62 -18.43
N ILE A 6 -13.71 -2.17 -17.66
CA ILE A 6 -13.96 -3.41 -16.88
C ILE A 6 -14.87 -3.08 -15.70
N ILE A 7 -14.56 -2.04 -14.93
CA ILE A 7 -15.35 -1.62 -13.76
C ILE A 7 -16.78 -1.20 -14.16
N ALA A 8 -16.95 -0.59 -15.33
CA ALA A 8 -18.28 -0.24 -15.87
C ALA A 8 -19.23 -1.44 -16.04
N LYS A 9 -18.71 -2.66 -16.21
CA LYS A 9 -19.54 -3.87 -16.30
C LYS A 9 -20.26 -4.17 -14.97
N ASN A 10 -19.70 -3.70 -13.86
CA ASN A 10 -20.23 -3.86 -12.50
C ASN A 10 -21.05 -2.65 -12.03
N GLY A 11 -21.58 -1.82 -12.95
CA GLY A 11 -22.40 -0.66 -12.59
C GLY A 11 -21.63 0.45 -11.86
N ALA A 12 -20.30 0.50 -12.06
CA ALA A 12 -19.40 1.42 -11.38
C ALA A 12 -18.60 2.27 -12.37
N TRP A 13 -18.12 3.45 -11.93
CA TRP A 13 -17.29 4.33 -12.75
C TRP A 13 -16.24 5.05 -11.91
N LEU A 14 -15.13 5.40 -12.55
CA LEU A 14 -14.02 6.11 -11.93
C LEU A 14 -14.35 7.61 -11.81
N ASP A 15 -14.16 8.19 -10.63
CA ASP A 15 -14.10 9.64 -10.50
C ASP A 15 -12.69 10.13 -10.88
N LYS A 16 -12.54 10.55 -12.13
CA LYS A 16 -11.25 10.99 -12.71
C LYS A 16 -10.67 12.23 -12.03
N ARG A 17 -11.44 12.93 -11.20
CA ARG A 17 -10.95 14.09 -10.42
C ARG A 17 -10.28 13.67 -9.11
N ARG A 18 -10.46 12.41 -8.71
CA ARG A 18 -9.98 11.84 -7.44
C ARG A 18 -9.16 10.58 -7.75
N THR A 19 -8.10 10.80 -8.50
CA THR A 19 -7.08 9.81 -8.87
C THR A 19 -5.72 10.39 -8.49
N GLY A 20 -4.83 9.56 -7.98
CA GLY A 20 -3.45 9.94 -7.71
C GLY A 20 -2.69 10.39 -8.95
N ASP A 21 -1.75 11.31 -8.77
CA ASP A 21 -0.90 11.81 -9.86
C ASP A 21 0.34 10.92 -10.04
N LEU A 22 0.37 10.15 -11.12
CA LEU A 22 1.51 9.30 -11.48
C LEU A 22 2.82 10.06 -11.70
N ARG A 23 2.76 11.34 -12.13
CA ARG A 23 3.96 12.16 -12.28
C ARG A 23 4.53 12.51 -10.91
N ALA A 24 3.69 12.91 -9.97
CA ALA A 24 4.10 13.14 -8.59
C ALA A 24 4.66 11.86 -7.95
N ALA A 25 3.97 10.72 -8.12
CA ALA A 25 4.46 9.43 -7.61
C ALA A 25 5.86 9.09 -8.13
N ARG A 26 6.15 9.32 -9.42
CA ARG A 26 7.50 9.13 -9.99
C ARG A 26 8.54 10.07 -9.36
N GLN A 27 8.17 11.32 -9.06
CA GLN A 27 9.05 12.28 -8.38
C GLN A 27 9.32 11.87 -6.93
N HIS A 28 8.34 11.27 -6.26
CA HIS A 28 8.46 10.79 -4.89
C HIS A 28 9.12 9.40 -4.77
N LYS A 29 9.38 8.71 -5.89
CA LYS A 29 9.83 7.30 -5.89
C LYS A 29 10.99 7.05 -4.95
N GLU A 30 12.04 7.86 -4.99
CA GLU A 30 13.21 7.71 -4.12
C GLU A 30 12.87 7.85 -2.63
N ALA A 31 11.99 8.79 -2.27
CA ALA A 31 11.51 8.94 -0.89
C ALA A 31 10.71 7.70 -0.45
N SER A 32 9.83 7.18 -1.32
CA SER A 32 9.08 5.96 -1.04
C SER A 32 9.98 4.73 -0.92
N LEU A 33 11.03 4.62 -1.73
CA LEU A 33 12.04 3.55 -1.65
C LEU A 33 12.86 3.62 -0.36
N ALA A 34 13.26 4.83 0.06
CA ALA A 34 13.94 5.05 1.33
C ALA A 34 13.05 4.63 2.52
N ILE A 35 11.76 4.96 2.48
CA ILE A 35 10.79 4.52 3.50
C ILE A 35 10.61 3.00 3.46
N ALA A 36 10.34 2.40 2.30
CA ALA A 36 10.06 0.98 2.15
C ALA A 36 11.24 0.11 2.62
N SER A 37 12.47 0.50 2.29
CA SER A 37 13.68 -0.22 2.67
C SER A 37 13.98 -0.17 4.17
N GLN A 38 13.53 0.88 4.86
CA GLN A 38 13.86 1.18 6.25
C GLN A 38 12.64 1.58 7.08
N TYR A 39 11.49 0.92 6.87
CA TYR A 39 10.20 1.36 7.44
C TYR A 39 10.21 1.47 8.96
N ARG A 40 10.95 0.60 9.67
CA ARG A 40 11.10 0.68 11.13
C ARG A 40 11.76 1.99 11.58
N ALA A 41 12.77 2.46 10.85
CA ALA A 41 13.42 3.74 11.12
C ALA A 41 12.46 4.90 10.79
N PHE A 42 11.77 4.83 9.65
CA PHE A 42 10.75 5.80 9.28
C PHE A 42 9.63 5.92 10.33
N GLU A 43 9.13 4.81 10.86
CA GLU A 43 8.06 4.79 11.87
C GLU A 43 8.40 5.66 13.09
N ARG A 44 9.67 5.64 13.55
CA ARG A 44 10.13 6.41 14.71
C ARG A 44 10.04 7.92 14.47
N ILE A 45 10.27 8.36 13.25
CA ILE A 45 10.28 9.78 12.87
C ILE A 45 8.94 10.26 12.28
N ARG A 46 8.09 9.34 11.79
CA ARG A 46 6.82 9.65 11.12
C ARG A 46 5.89 10.55 11.94
N SER A 47 5.69 10.24 13.22
CA SER A 47 4.78 11.01 14.08
C SER A 47 5.29 12.44 14.34
N ARG A 48 6.61 12.58 14.46
CA ARG A 48 7.30 13.87 14.64
C ARG A 48 7.22 14.72 13.38
N LEU A 49 7.39 14.12 12.19
CA LEU A 49 7.20 14.81 10.91
C LEU A 49 5.76 15.30 10.70
N PHE A 50 4.78 14.49 11.12
CA PHE A 50 3.36 14.78 10.90
C PHE A 50 2.81 15.85 11.86
N LYS A 51 3.11 15.74 13.17
CA LYS A 51 2.53 16.63 14.21
C LYS A 51 3.48 17.71 14.73
N GLY A 52 4.77 17.63 14.42
CA GLY A 52 5.78 18.47 15.05
C GLY A 52 6.90 18.85 14.09
N SER A 53 8.12 18.74 14.58
CA SER A 53 9.34 18.93 13.79
C SER A 53 10.46 18.06 14.33
N ILE A 54 11.48 17.85 13.50
CA ILE A 54 12.66 17.04 13.80
C ILE A 54 13.88 17.92 13.74
N ILE A 55 14.74 17.85 14.76
CA ILE A 55 16.03 18.50 14.73
C ILE A 55 17.01 17.54 14.02
N PRO A 56 17.64 17.92 12.90
CA PRO A 56 18.49 17.01 12.12
C PRO A 56 19.62 16.35 12.92
N SER A 57 20.18 17.04 13.93
CA SER A 57 21.25 16.51 14.78
C SER A 57 20.81 15.37 15.71
N GLU A 58 19.51 15.13 15.87
CA GLU A 58 18.98 14.02 16.67
C GLU A 58 18.76 12.74 15.86
N LEU A 59 18.94 12.80 14.54
CA LEU A 59 18.71 11.68 13.65
C LEU A 59 19.92 10.74 13.65
N ASN A 60 19.67 9.44 13.65
CA ASN A 60 20.72 8.50 13.24
C ASN A 60 20.92 8.54 11.71
N PRO A 61 22.01 7.96 11.18
CA PRO A 61 22.30 8.03 9.75
C PRO A 61 21.17 7.51 8.86
N THR A 62 20.48 6.42 9.25
CA THR A 62 19.36 5.88 8.48
C THR A 62 18.18 6.84 8.41
N GLU A 63 17.82 7.46 9.54
CA GLU A 63 16.75 8.47 9.57
C GLU A 63 17.14 9.73 8.79
N ALA A 64 18.40 10.14 8.86
CA ALA A 64 18.91 11.28 8.09
C ALA A 64 18.77 11.03 6.57
N CYS A 65 19.12 9.85 6.07
CA CYS A 65 18.93 9.49 4.66
C CYS A 65 17.45 9.54 4.24
N ILE A 66 16.53 9.06 5.08
CA ILE A 66 15.09 9.11 4.79
C ILE A 66 14.61 10.57 4.73
N ILE A 67 15.06 11.40 5.68
CA ILE A 67 14.71 12.83 5.70
C ILE A 67 15.25 13.55 4.47
N GLU A 68 16.50 13.30 4.09
CA GLU A 68 17.09 13.88 2.88
C GLU A 68 16.30 13.49 1.62
N ALA A 69 15.90 12.23 1.48
CA ALA A 69 15.06 11.79 0.37
C ALA A 69 13.69 12.50 0.36
N LEU A 70 13.08 12.72 1.53
CA LEU A 70 11.83 13.48 1.66
C LEU A 70 12.01 14.97 1.33
N GLU A 71 13.11 15.60 1.75
CA GLU A 71 13.43 17.00 1.41
C GLU A 71 13.64 17.15 -0.10
N ASN A 72 14.41 16.25 -0.72
CA ASN A 72 14.69 16.25 -2.17
C ASN A 72 13.42 16.06 -3.01
N ALA A 73 12.45 15.30 -2.50
CA ALA A 73 11.14 15.11 -3.13
C ALA A 73 10.14 16.24 -2.82
N GLY A 74 10.51 17.26 -2.03
CA GLY A 74 9.60 18.34 -1.62
C GLY A 74 8.52 17.93 -0.62
N LEU A 75 8.68 16.77 0.02
CA LEU A 75 7.73 16.19 0.98
C LEU A 75 8.03 16.57 2.43
N ALA A 76 9.23 17.10 2.69
CA ALA A 76 9.61 17.73 3.94
C ALA A 76 10.36 19.03 3.64
N GLY A 77 10.33 19.96 4.59
CA GLY A 77 11.04 21.23 4.47
C GLY A 77 11.55 21.73 5.80
N ARG A 78 12.56 22.62 5.73
CA ARG A 78 13.17 23.25 6.90
C ARG A 78 12.39 24.47 7.35
N THR A 79 12.21 24.58 8.65
CA THR A 79 11.69 25.77 9.32
C THR A 79 12.81 26.78 9.60
N SER A 80 12.45 27.99 10.01
CA SER A 80 13.41 29.07 10.30
C SER A 80 14.43 28.73 11.40
N ASN A 81 14.08 27.84 12.33
CA ASN A 81 14.98 27.32 13.37
C ASN A 81 15.76 26.06 12.93
N GLY A 82 15.73 25.69 11.64
CA GLY A 82 16.47 24.56 11.09
C GLY A 82 15.85 23.18 11.35
N ALA A 83 14.67 23.11 11.97
CA ALA A 83 13.94 21.85 12.16
C ALA A 83 13.22 21.42 10.86
N VAL A 84 12.96 20.12 10.70
CA VAL A 84 12.33 19.54 9.51
C VAL A 84 10.92 19.08 9.81
N ARG A 85 9.96 19.36 8.92
CA ARG A 85 8.56 18.90 9.04
C ARG A 85 7.86 18.73 7.70
N ALA A 86 6.70 18.07 7.72
CA ALA A 86 5.77 18.05 6.60
C ALA A 86 5.12 19.45 6.44
N MET A 87 5.33 20.09 5.28
CA MET A 87 4.92 21.49 5.08
C MET A 87 3.48 21.60 4.57
N THR A 88 3.06 20.74 3.63
CA THR A 88 1.74 20.81 3.00
C THR A 88 0.80 19.72 3.49
N ALA A 89 -0.48 19.81 3.13
CA ALA A 89 -1.45 18.74 3.37
C ALA A 89 -1.06 17.45 2.61
N ASP A 90 -0.55 17.60 1.39
CA ASP A 90 -0.11 16.47 0.55
C ASP A 90 1.12 15.78 1.13
N SER A 91 2.12 16.55 1.59
CA SER A 91 3.26 16.02 2.34
C SER A 91 2.80 15.19 3.55
N ARG A 92 1.79 15.69 4.27
CA ARG A 92 1.22 14.99 5.43
C ARG A 92 0.51 13.71 5.01
N ARG A 93 -0.32 13.73 3.97
CA ARG A 93 -0.99 12.54 3.41
C ARG A 93 0.04 11.48 3.01
N PHE A 94 1.06 11.89 2.27
CA PHE A 94 2.17 11.03 1.85
C PHE A 94 2.81 10.35 3.07
N ILE A 95 3.29 11.13 4.06
CA ILE A 95 4.01 10.62 5.23
C ILE A 95 3.15 9.68 6.09
N THR A 96 1.83 9.88 6.14
CA THR A 96 0.95 9.02 6.94
C THR A 96 0.62 7.68 6.29
N GLY A 97 0.67 7.58 4.96
CA GLY A 97 0.36 6.33 4.25
C GLY A 97 0.38 6.41 2.74
N GLY A 98 0.19 7.60 2.13
CA GLY A 98 0.12 7.75 0.68
C GLY A 98 1.38 7.26 -0.07
N TRP A 99 2.54 7.28 0.59
CA TRP A 99 3.78 6.72 0.04
C TRP A 99 3.64 5.24 -0.38
N LEU A 100 2.83 4.46 0.36
CA LEU A 100 2.64 3.03 0.11
C LEU A 100 1.74 2.80 -1.11
N GLU A 101 0.72 3.64 -1.29
CA GLU A 101 -0.13 3.63 -2.48
C GLU A 101 0.68 3.98 -3.74
N GLU A 102 1.47 5.06 -3.67
CA GLU A 102 2.31 5.52 -4.77
C GLU A 102 3.32 4.45 -5.20
N ILE A 103 4.09 3.91 -4.26
CA ILE A 103 5.12 2.91 -4.60
C ILE A 103 4.54 1.59 -5.06
N SER A 104 3.38 1.18 -4.53
CA SER A 104 2.70 -0.05 -4.97
C SER A 104 2.17 0.12 -6.38
N CYS A 105 1.61 1.27 -6.73
CA CYS A 105 1.19 1.56 -8.10
C CYS A 105 2.37 1.54 -9.08
N LEU A 106 3.49 2.17 -8.73
CA LEU A 106 4.70 2.10 -9.54
C LEU A 106 5.23 0.66 -9.65
N ALA A 107 5.17 -0.12 -8.58
CA ALA A 107 5.60 -1.52 -8.58
C ALA A 107 4.70 -2.40 -9.46
N ALA A 108 3.38 -2.14 -9.51
CA ALA A 108 2.48 -2.84 -10.43
C ALA A 108 2.84 -2.56 -11.90
N LEU A 109 3.12 -1.29 -12.25
CA LEU A 109 3.57 -0.93 -13.59
C LEU A 109 4.90 -1.61 -13.94
N GLU A 110 5.86 -1.63 -13.01
CA GLU A 110 7.13 -2.34 -13.19
C GLU A 110 6.94 -3.85 -13.35
N ALA A 111 5.96 -4.43 -12.66
CA ALA A 111 5.59 -5.84 -12.75
C ALA A 111 4.88 -6.20 -14.07
N GLY A 112 4.68 -5.25 -14.98
CA GLY A 112 4.07 -5.47 -16.29
C GLY A 112 2.58 -5.18 -16.36
N ALA A 113 2.01 -4.41 -15.42
CA ALA A 113 0.64 -3.93 -15.56
C ALA A 113 0.53 -3.01 -16.79
N ASP A 114 -0.50 -3.23 -17.60
CA ASP A 114 -0.79 -2.37 -18.76
C ASP A 114 -1.30 -0.99 -18.34
N GLU A 115 -1.95 -0.92 -17.17
CA GLU A 115 -2.57 0.28 -16.61
C GLU A 115 -2.58 0.14 -15.08
N ALA A 116 -2.27 1.22 -14.36
CA ALA A 116 -2.40 1.26 -12.90
C ALA A 116 -2.82 2.66 -12.43
N LEU A 117 -3.71 2.68 -11.43
CA LEU A 117 -4.24 3.87 -10.78
C LEU A 117 -4.07 3.71 -9.26
N PHE A 118 -3.89 4.81 -8.55
CA PHE A 118 -3.84 4.80 -7.08
C PHE A 118 -4.70 5.89 -6.48
N GLY A 119 -5.09 5.74 -5.21
CA GLY A 119 -5.99 6.65 -4.50
C GLY A 119 -7.26 6.94 -5.32
N GLN A 120 -7.82 5.91 -5.96
CA GLN A 120 -8.87 6.05 -6.96
C GLN A 120 -10.24 5.96 -6.30
N GLN A 121 -11.01 7.04 -6.37
CA GLN A 121 -12.41 7.01 -5.97
C GLN A 121 -13.25 6.33 -7.07
N ILE A 122 -13.99 5.30 -6.70
CA ILE A 122 -15.01 4.63 -7.52
C ILE A 122 -16.37 5.02 -7.00
N LYS A 123 -17.27 5.34 -7.92
CA LYS A 123 -18.70 5.52 -7.64
C LYS A 123 -19.47 4.39 -8.28
N TRP A 124 -20.55 3.97 -7.66
CA TRP A 124 -21.36 2.88 -8.17
C TRP A 124 -22.83 3.11 -7.90
N LYS A 125 -23.65 2.44 -8.70
CA LYS A 125 -25.10 2.44 -8.55
C LYS A 125 -25.64 1.03 -8.75
N ILE A 126 -26.36 0.54 -7.75
CA ILE A 126 -27.09 -0.73 -7.80
C ILE A 126 -28.54 -0.39 -7.48
N ASP A 127 -29.44 -0.66 -8.43
CA ASP A 127 -30.85 -0.25 -8.38
C ASP A 127 -31.02 1.27 -8.12
N SER A 128 -31.58 1.64 -6.97
CA SER A 128 -31.76 3.04 -6.53
C SER A 128 -30.67 3.52 -5.57
N TYR A 129 -29.76 2.64 -5.15
CA TYR A 129 -28.71 2.93 -4.19
C TYR A 129 -27.45 3.42 -4.88
N TRP A 130 -26.82 4.40 -4.24
CA TRP A 130 -25.55 5.00 -4.68
C TRP A 130 -24.53 4.86 -3.57
N GLY A 131 -23.29 4.61 -3.95
CA GLY A 131 -22.18 4.57 -3.02
C GLY A 131 -20.88 5.00 -3.66
N GLU A 132 -19.90 5.22 -2.80
CA GLU A 132 -18.54 5.55 -3.20
C GLU A 132 -17.55 4.73 -2.36
N ASN A 133 -16.50 4.23 -3.01
CA ASN A 133 -15.37 3.55 -2.36
C ASN A 133 -14.07 4.15 -2.87
N GLU A 134 -13.04 4.22 -2.02
CA GLU A 134 -11.67 4.51 -2.46
C GLU A 134 -10.93 3.18 -2.57
N ILE A 135 -10.29 2.96 -3.72
CA ILE A 135 -9.36 1.85 -3.91
C ILE A 135 -7.94 2.40 -3.92
N ASP A 136 -7.12 1.86 -3.02
CA ASP A 136 -5.74 2.32 -2.82
C ASP A 136 -4.90 2.12 -4.08
N VAL A 137 -4.95 0.94 -4.72
CA VAL A 137 -4.37 0.69 -6.05
C VAL A 137 -5.26 -0.23 -6.89
N ILE A 138 -5.46 0.13 -8.15
CA ILE A 138 -6.09 -0.72 -9.18
C ILE A 138 -5.06 -0.93 -10.29
N ALA A 139 -4.78 -2.17 -10.65
CA ALA A 139 -3.92 -2.50 -11.79
C ALA A 139 -4.66 -3.41 -12.77
N ARG A 140 -4.28 -3.34 -14.05
CA ARG A 140 -4.81 -4.20 -15.11
C ARG A 140 -3.69 -4.96 -15.80
N PHE A 141 -3.87 -6.27 -15.92
CA PHE A 141 -2.98 -7.19 -16.60
C PHE A 141 -3.77 -7.92 -17.68
N GLY A 142 -3.64 -7.48 -18.94
CA GLY A 142 -4.51 -7.91 -20.02
C GLY A 142 -5.97 -7.55 -19.74
N ASP A 143 -6.80 -8.59 -19.59
CA ASP A 143 -8.23 -8.45 -19.29
C ASP A 143 -8.57 -8.64 -17.80
N ARG A 144 -7.57 -8.86 -16.94
CA ARG A 144 -7.77 -9.09 -15.50
C ARG A 144 -7.52 -7.82 -14.70
N LEU A 145 -8.28 -7.64 -13.62
CA LEU A 145 -8.02 -6.60 -12.63
C LEU A 145 -7.28 -7.16 -11.41
N ALA A 146 -6.47 -6.30 -10.80
CA ALA A 146 -5.90 -6.53 -9.49
C ALA A 146 -6.22 -5.32 -8.60
N PHE A 147 -6.82 -5.58 -7.45
CA PHE A 147 -7.08 -4.58 -6.43
C PHE A 147 -6.11 -4.77 -5.27
N TYR A 148 -5.50 -3.69 -4.81
CA TYR A 148 -4.64 -3.75 -3.63
C TYR A 148 -5.11 -2.73 -2.62
N SER A 149 -5.31 -3.15 -1.37
CA SER A 149 -5.46 -2.22 -0.25
C SER A 149 -4.12 -2.04 0.46
N CYS A 150 -3.74 -0.80 0.75
CA CYS A 150 -2.46 -0.40 1.31
C CYS A 150 -2.64 0.15 2.73
N LYS A 151 -2.12 -0.53 3.76
CA LYS A 151 -2.20 -0.07 5.15
C LYS A 151 -0.81 0.13 5.77
N ALA A 152 -0.43 1.40 5.90
CA ALA A 152 0.80 1.84 6.58
C ALA A 152 0.66 1.83 8.13
N TYR A 153 0.48 0.65 8.72
CA TYR A 153 0.35 0.43 10.16
C TYR A 153 1.70 0.37 10.89
N SER A 154 1.68 0.08 12.19
CA SER A 154 2.90 -0.03 12.98
C SER A 154 3.76 -1.19 12.49
N ALA A 155 5.08 -1.01 12.46
CA ALA A 155 5.98 -2.08 12.01
C ALA A 155 5.98 -3.27 12.97
N SER A 156 5.58 -3.07 14.24
CA SER A 156 5.61 -4.12 15.25
C SER A 156 4.22 -4.71 15.49
N PHE A 157 4.09 -6.03 15.31
CA PHE A 157 2.93 -6.78 15.76
C PHE A 157 3.07 -7.22 17.22
N ARG A 158 2.01 -7.04 18.01
CA ARG A 158 1.92 -7.55 19.39
C ARG A 158 0.62 -8.31 19.56
N ARG A 159 0.70 -9.62 19.83
CA ARG A 159 -0.46 -10.51 19.93
C ARG A 159 -1.47 -10.10 21.00
N SER A 160 -1.00 -9.50 22.10
CA SER A 160 -1.85 -8.99 23.19
C SER A 160 -2.61 -7.71 22.85
N ASN A 161 -2.30 -7.04 21.73
CA ASN A 161 -2.97 -5.80 21.33
C ASN A 161 -4.19 -6.10 20.47
N ASP A 162 -5.35 -6.22 21.12
CA ASP A 162 -6.62 -6.52 20.46
C ASP A 162 -7.02 -5.47 19.41
N ARG A 163 -6.74 -4.18 19.68
CA ARG A 163 -7.05 -3.10 18.74
C ARG A 163 -6.30 -3.23 17.42
N ASN A 164 -5.01 -3.58 17.46
CA ASN A 164 -4.22 -3.77 16.23
C ASN A 164 -4.71 -5.00 15.45
N ARG A 165 -5.05 -6.09 16.15
CA ARG A 165 -5.61 -7.29 15.53
C ARG A 165 -6.94 -7.02 14.83
N LYS A 166 -7.83 -6.25 15.47
CA LYS A 166 -9.12 -5.85 14.90
C LYS A 166 -8.91 -5.04 13.61
N LYS A 167 -8.03 -4.04 13.62
CA LYS A 167 -7.69 -3.24 12.43
C LYS A 167 -7.17 -4.07 11.26
N LEU A 168 -6.30 -5.05 11.54
CA LEU A 168 -5.78 -5.94 10.50
C LEU A 168 -6.88 -6.81 9.88
N MET A 169 -7.81 -7.31 10.71
CA MET A 169 -8.94 -8.11 10.22
C MET A 169 -9.96 -7.25 9.45
N GLU A 170 -10.20 -6.02 9.90
CA GLU A 170 -11.02 -5.02 9.19
C GLU A 170 -10.42 -4.74 7.81
N ALA A 171 -9.12 -4.46 7.73
CA ALA A 171 -8.43 -4.24 6.47
C ALA A 171 -8.50 -5.45 5.52
N LEU A 172 -8.48 -6.67 6.07
CA LEU A 172 -8.64 -7.89 5.28
C LEU A 172 -10.05 -7.99 4.67
N HIS A 173 -11.09 -7.76 5.47
CA HIS A 173 -12.46 -7.77 4.96
C HIS A 173 -12.72 -6.60 3.99
N GLU A 174 -12.12 -5.43 4.22
CA GLU A 174 -12.18 -4.31 3.28
C GLU A 174 -11.59 -4.68 1.92
N ALA A 175 -10.44 -5.37 1.90
CA ALA A 175 -9.80 -5.80 0.65
C ALA A 175 -10.64 -6.85 -0.09
N ASP A 176 -11.13 -7.86 0.61
CA ASP A 176 -12.02 -8.92 0.08
C ASP A 176 -13.26 -8.33 -0.62
N ASN A 177 -13.95 -7.39 0.06
CA ASN A 177 -15.13 -6.70 -0.47
C ASN A 177 -14.88 -5.98 -1.81
N LEU A 178 -13.62 -5.64 -2.16
CA LEU A 178 -13.31 -5.00 -3.45
C LEU A 178 -13.54 -5.94 -4.62
N ALA A 179 -13.15 -7.22 -4.50
CA ALA A 179 -13.40 -8.19 -5.56
C ALA A 179 -14.90 -8.48 -5.69
N ASP A 180 -15.60 -8.64 -4.57
CA ASP A 180 -17.05 -8.91 -4.58
C ASP A 180 -17.85 -7.81 -5.27
N HIS A 181 -17.44 -6.54 -5.11
CA HIS A 181 -18.17 -5.41 -5.68
C HIS A 181 -17.73 -5.01 -7.09
N PHE A 182 -16.44 -5.09 -7.40
CA PHE A 182 -15.88 -4.50 -8.62
C PHE A 182 -15.12 -5.48 -9.51
N GLY A 183 -14.89 -6.70 -9.04
CA GLY A 183 -14.13 -7.73 -9.74
C GLY A 183 -14.96 -8.72 -10.55
N ASP A 184 -14.29 -9.78 -10.97
CA ASP A 184 -14.84 -11.02 -11.51
C ASP A 184 -14.03 -12.22 -10.95
N ASP A 185 -14.35 -13.44 -11.40
CA ASP A 185 -13.70 -14.68 -10.93
C ASP A 185 -12.17 -14.73 -11.21
N THR A 186 -11.66 -13.82 -12.04
CA THR A 186 -10.24 -13.72 -12.39
C THR A 186 -9.53 -12.56 -11.70
N THR A 187 -10.25 -11.77 -10.90
CA THR A 187 -9.70 -10.63 -10.17
C THR A 187 -8.75 -11.09 -9.08
N PHE A 188 -7.59 -10.45 -9.01
CA PHE A 188 -6.65 -10.61 -7.91
C PHE A 188 -6.91 -9.57 -6.80
N VAL A 189 -6.79 -9.98 -5.54
CA VAL A 189 -6.87 -9.07 -4.40
C VAL A 189 -5.64 -9.21 -3.51
N GLY A 190 -4.97 -8.08 -3.28
CA GLY A 190 -3.84 -7.97 -2.35
C GLY A 190 -4.14 -7.06 -1.17
N LEU A 191 -3.62 -7.40 0.00
CA LEU A 191 -3.55 -6.52 1.17
C LEU A 191 -2.08 -6.27 1.51
N ILE A 192 -1.63 -5.05 1.24
CA ILE A 192 -0.25 -4.58 1.47
C ILE A 192 -0.16 -3.94 2.85
N LEU A 193 0.72 -4.48 3.69
CA LEU A 193 0.85 -4.12 5.10
C LEU A 193 2.29 -3.77 5.43
N SER A 194 2.49 -2.61 6.06
CA SER A 194 3.78 -2.27 6.65
C SER A 194 4.00 -2.89 8.05
N THR A 195 3.17 -3.86 8.43
CA THR A 195 3.28 -4.57 9.72
C THR A 195 4.12 -5.83 9.54
N ASP A 196 5.09 -6.04 10.41
CA ASP A 196 5.83 -7.30 10.49
C ASP A 196 4.93 -8.40 11.06
N LEU A 197 4.51 -9.32 10.19
CA LEU A 197 3.58 -10.40 10.52
C LEU A 197 4.17 -11.79 10.33
N TYR A 198 5.46 -11.89 10.02
CA TYR A 198 6.14 -13.16 9.80
C TYR A 198 7.39 -13.27 10.69
N ASP A 199 7.53 -14.40 11.37
CA ASP A 199 8.73 -14.74 12.12
C ASP A 199 9.70 -15.49 11.19
N GLU A 200 10.69 -14.78 10.67
CA GLU A 200 11.70 -15.33 9.76
C GLU A 200 12.53 -16.45 10.41
N TYR A 201 12.78 -16.38 11.73
CA TYR A 201 13.55 -17.39 12.44
C TYR A 201 12.75 -18.67 12.63
N ALA A 202 11.49 -18.54 13.04
CA ALA A 202 10.61 -19.68 13.25
C ALA A 202 9.94 -20.17 11.94
N LYS A 203 10.10 -19.44 10.84
CA LYS A 203 9.40 -19.62 9.55
C LYS A 203 7.88 -19.73 9.71
N LYS A 204 7.28 -18.89 10.58
CA LYS A 204 5.85 -18.97 10.92
C LYS A 204 5.16 -17.60 10.95
N PRO A 205 3.85 -17.55 10.61
CA PRO A 205 3.06 -16.36 10.82
C PRO A 205 3.01 -15.94 12.30
N LYS A 206 3.21 -14.65 12.58
CA LYS A 206 2.99 -14.07 13.91
C LYS A 206 1.50 -13.95 14.26
N TYR A 207 0.63 -13.92 13.24
CA TYR A 207 -0.82 -13.84 13.38
C TYR A 207 -1.55 -14.88 12.49
N GLU A 208 -1.47 -16.15 12.88
CA GLU A 208 -1.99 -17.29 12.10
C GLU A 208 -3.44 -17.13 11.63
N SER A 209 -4.35 -16.63 12.47
CA SER A 209 -5.76 -16.49 12.06
C SER A 209 -5.97 -15.46 10.96
N LEU A 210 -5.12 -14.44 10.84
CA LEU A 210 -5.18 -13.49 9.73
C LEU A 210 -4.77 -14.18 8.42
N PHE A 211 -3.67 -14.93 8.43
CA PHE A 211 -3.21 -15.68 7.25
C PHE A 211 -4.22 -16.76 6.84
N GLY A 212 -4.75 -17.51 7.80
CA GLY A 212 -5.78 -18.52 7.55
C GLY A 212 -7.04 -17.92 6.93
N LYS A 213 -7.50 -16.77 7.46
CA LYS A 213 -8.66 -16.06 6.90
C LYS A 213 -8.36 -15.48 5.52
N ALA A 214 -7.18 -14.90 5.31
CA ALA A 214 -6.79 -14.34 4.01
C ALA A 214 -6.76 -15.42 2.92
N ARG A 215 -6.22 -16.61 3.24
CA ARG A 215 -6.27 -17.76 2.34
C ARG A 215 -7.70 -18.22 2.04
N ALA A 216 -8.58 -18.24 3.05
CA ALA A 216 -9.98 -18.61 2.86
C ALA A 216 -10.76 -17.61 2.00
N LEU A 217 -10.36 -16.34 2.01
CA LEU A 217 -10.94 -15.25 1.22
C LEU A 217 -10.22 -15.01 -0.12
N ASN A 218 -9.20 -15.82 -0.45
CA ASN A 218 -8.35 -15.61 -1.63
C ASN A 218 -7.71 -14.20 -1.69
N VAL A 219 -7.39 -13.61 -0.54
CA VAL A 219 -6.68 -12.33 -0.44
C VAL A 219 -5.20 -12.60 -0.18
N HIS A 220 -4.33 -12.06 -1.02
CA HIS A 220 -2.88 -12.20 -0.88
C HIS A 220 -2.34 -11.18 0.14
N LEU A 221 -1.67 -11.65 1.19
CA LEU A 221 -1.02 -10.75 2.16
C LEU A 221 0.39 -10.39 1.69
N ILE A 222 0.63 -9.10 1.46
CA ILE A 222 1.94 -8.53 1.09
C ILE A 222 2.46 -7.75 2.30
N THR A 223 3.21 -8.42 3.16
CA THR A 223 3.65 -7.96 4.48
C THR A 223 4.96 -7.14 4.43
N LEU A 224 5.40 -6.63 5.58
CA LEU A 224 6.54 -5.71 5.69
C LEU A 224 7.81 -6.20 4.99
N GLU A 225 8.09 -7.50 5.03
CA GLU A 225 9.24 -8.13 4.40
C GLU A 225 9.20 -8.10 2.87
N HIS A 226 8.02 -7.86 2.28
CA HIS A 226 7.78 -7.81 0.85
C HIS A 226 7.74 -6.37 0.30
N ILE A 227 7.63 -5.33 1.13
CA ILE A 227 7.46 -3.96 0.61
C ILE A 227 8.74 -3.36 0.01
N LYS A 228 9.90 -4.01 0.17
CA LYS A 228 11.14 -3.63 -0.52
C LYS A 228 10.95 -3.79 -2.02
N TRP A 229 11.45 -2.85 -2.82
CA TRP A 229 11.15 -2.72 -4.25
C TRP A 229 11.09 -4.03 -5.02
N ASP A 230 12.17 -4.79 -5.09
CA ASP A 230 12.23 -6.02 -5.91
C ASP A 230 11.18 -7.06 -5.48
N ARG A 231 10.96 -7.19 -4.17
CA ARG A 231 9.96 -8.10 -3.61
C ARG A 231 8.54 -7.57 -3.82
N LEU A 232 8.36 -6.25 -3.74
CA LEU A 232 7.07 -5.62 -3.98
C LEU A 232 6.68 -5.81 -5.44
N VAL A 233 7.57 -5.48 -6.39
CA VAL A 233 7.37 -5.72 -7.82
C VAL A 233 7.01 -7.19 -8.07
N SER A 234 7.75 -8.13 -7.48
CA SER A 234 7.46 -9.56 -7.62
C SER A 234 6.08 -9.93 -7.06
N ALA A 235 5.68 -9.37 -5.91
CA ALA A 235 4.38 -9.62 -5.28
C ALA A 235 3.21 -8.92 -5.99
N MET A 236 3.48 -7.83 -6.73
CA MET A 236 2.49 -7.13 -7.56
C MET A 236 2.27 -7.82 -8.90
N ALA A 237 3.19 -8.67 -9.36
CA ALA A 237 2.97 -9.50 -10.54
C ALA A 237 1.77 -10.43 -10.27
N VAL A 238 0.73 -10.33 -11.08
CA VAL A 238 -0.44 -11.20 -10.93
C VAL A 238 -0.01 -12.63 -11.30
N PRO A 239 -0.12 -13.61 -10.39
CA PRO A 239 0.08 -15.01 -10.74
C PRO A 239 -0.76 -15.35 -11.96
N SER A 240 -0.14 -15.96 -12.98
CA SER A 240 -0.90 -16.66 -14.01
C SER A 240 -1.75 -17.71 -13.29
N LEU A 241 -3.08 -17.50 -13.29
CA LEU A 241 -4.06 -18.46 -12.78
C LEU A 241 -3.65 -19.88 -13.19
N ILE A 242 -3.47 -20.73 -12.17
CA ILE A 242 -3.05 -22.14 -12.20
C ILE A 242 -1.52 -22.34 -12.34
N GLY A 243 -0.83 -22.53 -11.20
CA GLY A 243 0.42 -23.29 -11.18
C GLY A 243 1.55 -22.72 -10.32
N ASP A 244 2.00 -21.49 -10.59
CA ASP A 244 3.39 -21.13 -10.29
C ASP A 244 3.55 -19.77 -9.59
N ILE A 245 3.01 -19.63 -8.38
CA ILE A 245 3.75 -18.86 -7.37
C ILE A 245 4.08 -19.83 -6.28
N GLU A 246 5.36 -20.18 -6.24
CA GLU A 246 6.02 -20.78 -5.10
C GLU A 246 5.48 -20.11 -3.84
N THR A 247 4.68 -20.86 -3.08
CA THR A 247 4.77 -20.82 -1.62
C THR A 247 6.25 -20.66 -1.25
N PRO A 248 6.60 -19.86 -0.22
CA PRO A 248 7.98 -19.76 0.23
C PRO A 248 8.60 -21.16 0.26
N PRO A 249 9.83 -21.34 -0.27
CA PRO A 249 10.40 -22.65 -0.55
C PRO A 249 10.30 -23.50 0.71
N ASP A 250 9.45 -24.51 0.61
CA ASP A 250 8.96 -25.41 1.66
C ASP A 250 8.20 -24.75 2.84
N MET A 251 6.90 -25.08 2.90
CA MET A 251 6.11 -25.12 4.14
C MET A 251 6.70 -26.13 5.13
#